data_AF-A0A4Y2SW33-F1
#
_entry.id   AF-A0A4Y2SW33-F1
#
_cell.length_a   1.000
_cell.length_b   1.000
_cell.length_c   1.000
_cell.angle_alpha   90.00
_cell.angle_beta   90.00
_cell.angle_gamma   90.00
#
_symmetry.space_group_name_H-M   'P 1'
#
loop_
_entity.id
_entity.type
_entity.pdbx_description
1 polymer ?
#
loop_
_entity_poly.entity_id
_entity_poly.type
_entity_poly.pdbx_seq_one_letter_code
_entity_poly.pdbx_strand_id
1 'polypeptide(L)'
;MSRASNRGYLDKYRKIFNEWENLKIIERVPDLEINKNSHYLSHRPVIKNSSETTKVRPVFDAFAREKGKPSLNQCLFTGPNLIEALPDILDRFRMFPIGLSADIEKAFLQIGIAPHDRDYLRFFYPRDEGEIYRHCRVVFGVTSSPFILSASIEYLLNHAPHDFSGVIQKLRQSFYVDNCLTGVKDVSEEKYFIEMAQKVMSTACFNLRGWESNFPCKYVSKSSGVTGVLGMLRDLDKDTLKCNINLKALTCENRVTKRLILSLVQ
;
A
#
# COMPACT_ATOMS: atom_id res chain seq x y z
N MET A 1 5.70 20.57 21.82
CA MET A 1 5.97 20.97 20.41
C MET A 1 5.21 22.26 20.11
N SER A 2 5.87 23.29 19.59
CA SER A 2 5.31 24.64 19.46
C SER A 2 4.18 24.74 18.42
N ARG A 3 3.21 25.65 18.64
CA ARG A 3 2.04 25.88 17.76
C ARG A 3 2.41 26.18 16.29
N ALA A 4 3.58 26.76 16.03
CA ALA A 4 4.08 27.04 14.69
C ALA A 4 4.50 25.78 13.91
N SER A 5 5.09 24.79 14.60
CA SER A 5 5.43 23.49 14.01
C SER A 5 4.15 22.73 13.60
N ASN A 6 3.09 22.84 14.40
CA ASN A 6 1.79 22.22 14.10
C ASN A 6 1.09 22.83 12.88
N ARG A 7 1.21 24.15 12.64
CA ARG A 7 0.60 24.80 11.46
C ARG A 7 1.21 24.32 10.14
N GLY A 8 2.54 24.25 10.06
CA GLY A 8 3.21 23.81 8.83
C GLY A 8 2.91 22.35 8.45
N TYR A 9 2.62 21.49 9.42
CA TYR A 9 2.17 20.12 9.15
C TYR A 9 0.69 20.05 8.76
N LEU A 10 -0.16 20.88 9.36
CA LEU A 10 -1.58 20.95 9.01
C LEU A 10 -1.79 21.44 7.57
N ASP A 11 -1.01 22.42 7.10
CA ASP A 11 -1.10 22.91 5.73
C ASP A 11 -0.66 21.84 4.72
N LYS A 12 0.45 21.13 5.02
CA LYS A 12 0.87 19.96 4.23
C LYS A 12 -0.17 18.86 4.23
N TYR A 13 -0.84 18.65 5.36
CA TYR A 13 -1.90 17.66 5.50
C TYR A 13 -3.11 18.01 4.63
N ARG A 14 -3.58 19.27 4.69
CA ARG A 14 -4.67 19.79 3.86
C ARG A 14 -4.37 19.72 2.37
N LYS A 15 -3.14 20.05 1.97
CA LYS A 15 -2.72 19.97 0.56
C LYS A 15 -2.95 18.56 -0.04
N ILE A 16 -2.79 17.50 0.77
CA ILE A 16 -3.06 16.13 0.33
C ILE A 16 -4.55 15.92 0.05
N PHE A 17 -5.44 16.40 0.93
CA PHE A 17 -6.89 16.29 0.70
C PHE A 17 -7.34 17.12 -0.52
N ASN A 18 -6.77 18.30 -0.72
CA ASN A 18 -7.07 19.10 -1.93
C ASN A 18 -6.61 18.38 -3.21
N GLU A 19 -5.43 17.74 -3.19
CA GLU A 19 -4.99 16.88 -4.30
C GLU A 19 -5.95 15.71 -4.51
N TRP A 20 -6.39 15.05 -3.43
CA TRP A 20 -7.32 13.93 -3.50
C TRP A 20 -8.69 14.33 -4.04
N GLU A 21 -9.20 15.51 -3.68
CA GLU A 21 -10.44 16.06 -4.23
C GLU A 21 -10.30 16.34 -5.73
N ASN A 22 -9.21 17.00 -6.16
CA ASN A 22 -8.93 17.26 -7.57
C ASN A 22 -8.81 15.96 -8.39
N LEU A 23 -8.26 14.90 -7.80
CA LEU A 23 -8.15 13.57 -8.40
C LEU A 23 -9.42 12.72 -8.27
N LYS A 24 -10.50 13.26 -7.67
CA LYS A 24 -11.76 12.56 -7.39
C LYS A 24 -11.56 11.27 -6.58
N ILE A 25 -10.53 11.24 -5.73
CA ILE A 25 -10.30 10.19 -4.73
C ILE A 25 -11.26 10.37 -3.56
N ILE A 26 -11.58 11.62 -3.22
CA ILE A 26 -12.60 12.01 -2.26
C ILE A 26 -13.55 13.02 -2.91
N GLU A 27 -14.74 13.16 -2.34
CA GLU A 27 -15.70 14.20 -2.71
C GLU A 27 -16.37 14.78 -1.47
N ARG A 28 -16.72 16.07 -1.51
CA ARG A 28 -17.54 16.71 -0.48
C ARG A 28 -18.92 16.07 -0.46
N VAL A 29 -19.42 15.74 0.72
CA VAL A 29 -20.79 15.24 0.89
C VAL A 29 -21.75 16.42 0.68
N PRO A 30 -22.74 16.32 -0.23
CA PRO A 30 -23.72 17.38 -0.41
C PRO A 30 -24.52 17.62 0.87
N ASP A 31 -24.90 18.88 1.15
CA ASP A 31 -25.60 19.23 2.40
C ASP A 31 -26.92 18.47 2.59
N LEU A 32 -27.60 18.16 1.48
CA LEU A 32 -28.83 17.36 1.42
C LEU A 32 -28.61 15.89 1.83
N GLU A 33 -27.36 15.39 1.80
CA GLU A 33 -27.02 13.99 2.09
C GLU A 33 -26.41 13.79 3.48
N ILE A 34 -26.18 14.87 4.24
CA ILE A 34 -25.52 14.79 5.56
C ILE A 34 -26.27 13.84 6.51
N ASN A 35 -27.60 13.83 6.46
CA ASN A 35 -28.46 13.03 7.34
C ASN A 35 -28.67 11.57 6.90
N LYS A 36 -28.01 11.10 5.83
CA LYS A 36 -28.07 9.68 5.43
C LYS A 36 -27.38 8.79 6.47
N ASN A 37 -27.77 7.52 6.52
CA ASN A 37 -27.06 6.49 7.28
C ASN A 37 -25.61 6.42 6.80
N SER A 38 -24.66 6.54 7.73
CA SER A 38 -23.26 6.75 7.39
C SER A 38 -22.32 6.34 8.51
N HIS A 39 -21.05 6.15 8.18
CA HIS A 39 -19.98 5.91 9.14
C HIS A 39 -18.83 6.89 8.90
N TYR A 40 -18.22 7.36 9.99
CA TYR A 40 -17.13 8.34 9.96
C TYR A 40 -15.82 7.68 10.36
N LEU A 41 -14.87 7.64 9.43
CA LEU A 41 -13.51 7.25 9.69
C LEU A 41 -12.77 8.38 10.41
N SER A 42 -12.20 8.06 11.57
CA SER A 42 -11.21 8.93 12.16
C SER A 42 -9.91 8.88 11.36
N HIS A 43 -9.17 9.99 11.31
CA HIS A 43 -7.89 10.02 10.62
C HIS A 43 -6.89 10.90 11.34
N ARG A 44 -5.61 10.62 11.09
CA ARG A 44 -4.48 11.39 11.63
C ARG A 44 -3.34 11.46 10.63
N PRO A 45 -2.49 12.50 10.71
CA PRO A 45 -1.24 12.53 9.96
C PRO A 45 -0.22 11.57 10.59
N VAL A 46 0.41 10.73 9.76
CA VAL A 46 1.65 10.03 10.09
C VAL A 46 2.81 10.74 9.40
N ILE A 47 3.82 11.12 10.17
CA ILE A 47 4.99 11.85 9.68
C ILE A 47 6.14 10.86 9.50
N LYS A 48 6.60 10.71 8.26
CA LYS A 48 7.73 9.84 7.91
C LYS A 48 8.89 10.70 7.46
N ASN A 49 9.70 11.17 8.42
CA ASN A 49 10.80 12.11 8.16
C ASN A 49 11.86 11.55 7.20
N SER A 50 12.02 10.23 7.15
CA SER A 50 12.92 9.52 6.24
C SER A 50 12.37 9.34 4.82
N SER A 51 11.10 9.69 4.56
CA SER A 51 10.53 9.63 3.21
C SER A 51 10.89 10.89 2.44
N GLU A 52 11.60 10.71 1.32
CA GLU A 52 11.94 11.80 0.41
C GLU A 52 10.70 12.36 -0.31
N THR A 53 9.75 11.49 -0.65
CA THR A 53 8.59 11.82 -1.50
C THR A 53 7.32 12.20 -0.73
N THR A 54 7.08 11.64 0.45
CA THR A 54 5.82 11.89 1.18
C THR A 54 6.04 11.92 2.69
N LYS A 55 6.44 13.10 3.19
CA LYS A 55 6.72 13.33 4.61
C LYS A 55 5.48 13.25 5.51
N VAL A 56 4.28 13.49 4.99
CA VAL A 56 3.01 13.42 5.73
C VAL A 56 2.04 12.52 4.98
N ARG A 57 1.43 11.55 5.66
CA ARG A 57 0.44 10.63 5.08
C ARG A 57 -0.82 10.59 5.95
N PRO A 58 -2.02 10.77 5.38
CA PRO A 58 -3.26 10.48 6.09
C PRO A 58 -3.40 8.98 6.35
N VAL A 59 -3.63 8.62 7.60
CA VAL A 59 -4.00 7.27 8.00
C VAL A 59 -5.40 7.31 8.58
N PHE A 60 -6.28 6.48 8.03
CA PHE A 60 -7.65 6.31 8.48
C PHE A 60 -7.74 5.09 9.39
N ASP A 61 -8.59 5.20 10.41
CA ASP A 61 -8.81 4.13 11.38
C ASP A 61 -10.27 3.66 11.30
N ALA A 62 -10.45 2.47 10.72
CA ALA A 62 -11.72 1.75 10.64
C ALA A 62 -11.98 0.81 11.83
N PHE A 63 -11.08 0.81 12.83
CA PHE A 63 -11.28 0.14 14.13
C PHE A 63 -11.82 1.09 15.20
N ALA A 64 -11.75 2.40 14.99
CA ALA A 64 -12.39 3.38 15.86
C ALA A 64 -13.88 3.05 16.01
N ARG A 65 -14.36 3.06 17.26
CA ARG A 65 -15.75 2.73 17.60
C ARG A 65 -16.21 3.45 18.86
N GLU A 66 -17.50 3.72 18.91
CA GLU A 66 -18.16 4.13 20.13
C GLU A 66 -18.25 2.97 21.13
N LYS A 67 -18.29 3.28 22.43
CA LYS A 67 -18.43 2.28 23.48
C LYS A 67 -19.73 1.49 23.28
N GLY A 68 -19.61 0.18 23.12
CA GLY A 68 -20.76 -0.72 22.94
C GLY A 68 -21.32 -0.78 21.51
N LYS A 69 -20.66 -0.14 20.53
CA LYS A 69 -21.01 -0.25 19.10
C LYS A 69 -19.89 -0.97 18.33
N PRO A 70 -20.20 -1.68 17.24
CA PRO A 70 -19.18 -2.27 16.37
C PRO A 70 -18.40 -1.17 15.64
N SER A 71 -17.13 -1.43 15.33
CA SER A 71 -16.40 -0.60 14.36
C SER A 71 -16.81 -0.95 12.92
N LEU A 72 -16.47 -0.10 11.95
CA LEU A 72 -16.71 -0.40 10.54
C LEU A 72 -16.12 -1.76 10.13
N ASN A 73 -14.87 -2.05 10.52
CA ASN A 73 -14.23 -3.34 10.21
C ASN A 73 -14.95 -4.55 10.82
N GLN A 74 -15.73 -4.39 11.90
CA GLN A 74 -16.53 -5.49 12.46
C GLN A 74 -17.84 -5.71 11.69
N CYS A 75 -18.30 -4.72 10.93
CA CYS A 75 -19.52 -4.78 10.12
C CYS A 75 -19.24 -5.22 8.67
N LEU A 76 -18.01 -5.06 8.19
CA LEU A 76 -17.64 -5.38 6.81
C LEU A 76 -17.22 -6.84 6.68
N PHE A 77 -17.62 -7.45 5.56
CA PHE A 77 -17.07 -8.72 5.13
C PHE A 77 -15.64 -8.52 4.64
N THR A 78 -14.67 -9.15 5.30
CA THR A 78 -13.23 -9.06 4.96
C THR A 78 -12.91 -9.59 3.55
N GLY A 79 -13.71 -10.53 3.04
CA GLY A 79 -13.38 -11.27 1.83
C GLY A 79 -12.44 -12.46 2.10
N PRO A 80 -12.36 -13.41 1.15
CA PRO A 80 -11.33 -14.45 1.16
C PRO A 80 -9.93 -13.88 1.25
N ASN A 81 -9.03 -14.56 1.97
CA ASN A 81 -7.63 -14.20 1.95
C ASN A 81 -6.99 -14.70 0.65
N LEU A 82 -6.78 -13.78 -0.29
CA LEU A 82 -6.08 -14.03 -1.57
C LEU A 82 -4.59 -13.69 -1.51
N ILE A 83 -4.09 -13.23 -0.35
CA ILE A 83 -2.68 -12.93 -0.17
C ILE A 83 -1.95 -14.24 0.10
N GLU A 84 -1.00 -14.57 -0.78
CA GLU A 84 -0.13 -15.72 -0.59
C GLU A 84 0.74 -15.58 0.66
N ALA A 85 1.20 -16.72 1.20
CA ALA A 85 2.07 -16.70 2.35
C ALA A 85 3.41 -16.02 1.98
N LEU A 86 3.88 -15.15 2.86
CA LEU A 86 5.12 -14.41 2.65
C LEU A 86 6.34 -15.30 2.31
N PRO A 87 6.53 -16.48 2.94
CA PRO A 87 7.61 -17.39 2.56
C PRO A 87 7.54 -17.85 1.11
N ASP A 88 6.34 -18.19 0.61
CA ASP A 88 6.18 -18.70 -0.77
C ASP A 88 6.59 -17.65 -1.81
N ILE A 89 6.25 -16.38 -1.56
CA ILE A 89 6.63 -15.25 -2.42
C ILE A 89 8.13 -15.03 -2.37
N LEU A 90 8.73 -15.06 -1.17
CA LEU A 90 10.17 -14.89 -0.99
C LEU A 90 10.95 -16.03 -1.66
N ASP A 91 10.50 -17.27 -1.53
CA ASP A 91 11.11 -18.43 -2.16
C ASP A 91 11.12 -18.24 -3.68
N ARG A 92 9.97 -17.90 -4.29
CA ARG A 92 9.88 -17.65 -5.74
C ARG A 92 10.72 -16.48 -6.21
N PHE A 93 10.78 -15.41 -5.42
CA PHE A 93 11.64 -14.27 -5.66
C PHE A 93 13.14 -14.64 -5.65
N ARG A 94 13.53 -15.64 -4.86
CA ARG A 94 14.90 -16.15 -4.74
C ARG A 94 15.22 -17.37 -5.62
N MET A 95 14.25 -17.91 -6.36
CA MET A 95 14.46 -19.09 -7.24
C MET A 95 15.46 -18.87 -8.38
N PHE A 96 15.72 -17.61 -8.74
CA PHE A 96 16.53 -17.25 -9.91
C PHE A 96 17.64 -16.25 -9.52
N PRO A 97 18.74 -16.18 -10.30
CA PRO A 97 19.90 -15.34 -9.97
C PRO A 97 19.61 -13.83 -9.99
N ILE A 98 18.55 -13.37 -10.67
CA ILE A 98 18.17 -11.96 -10.73
C ILE A 98 16.81 -11.79 -10.06
N GLY A 99 16.77 -11.16 -8.88
CA GLY A 99 15.54 -10.83 -8.16
C GLY A 99 15.08 -9.41 -8.44
N LEU A 100 13.81 -9.25 -8.84
CA LEU A 100 13.14 -7.99 -9.18
C LEU A 100 12.09 -7.64 -8.13
N SER A 101 12.04 -6.37 -7.72
CA SER A 101 10.98 -5.83 -6.86
C SER A 101 10.48 -4.48 -7.35
N ALA A 102 9.18 -4.24 -7.24
CA ALA A 102 8.52 -2.97 -7.59
C ALA A 102 7.28 -2.73 -6.73
N ASP A 103 6.81 -1.48 -6.67
CA ASP A 103 5.53 -1.11 -6.05
C ASP A 103 4.48 -0.71 -7.08
N ILE A 104 3.21 -1.01 -6.80
CA ILE A 104 2.07 -0.41 -7.50
C ILE A 104 1.82 0.98 -6.92
N GLU A 105 1.96 2.00 -7.76
CA GLU A 105 1.71 3.37 -7.36
C GLU A 105 0.25 3.60 -6.92
N LYS A 106 0.08 3.98 -5.65
CA LYS A 106 -1.24 4.32 -5.07
C LYS A 106 -2.29 3.21 -5.33
N ALA A 107 -1.90 1.94 -5.21
CA ALA A 107 -2.68 0.77 -5.64
C ALA A 107 -4.18 0.81 -5.29
N PHE A 108 -4.51 0.97 -3.99
CA PHE A 108 -5.90 1.03 -3.53
C PHE A 108 -6.70 2.19 -4.16
N LEU A 109 -6.03 3.32 -4.43
CA LEU A 109 -6.69 4.52 -4.96
C LEU A 109 -7.07 4.39 -6.44
N GLN A 110 -6.57 3.36 -7.14
CA GLN A 110 -6.99 3.06 -8.51
C GLN A 110 -8.39 2.43 -8.57
N ILE A 111 -8.85 1.84 -7.46
CA ILE A 111 -10.09 1.06 -7.43
C ILE A 111 -11.24 1.95 -6.93
N GLY A 112 -12.31 2.04 -7.73
CA GLY A 112 -13.52 2.78 -7.40
C GLY A 112 -14.39 2.09 -6.35
N ILE A 113 -15.00 2.86 -5.46
CA ILE A 113 -16.07 2.42 -4.56
C ILE A 113 -17.42 2.74 -5.19
N ALA A 114 -18.34 1.77 -5.12
CA ALA A 114 -19.71 1.94 -5.59
C ALA A 114 -20.38 3.12 -4.87
N PRO A 115 -21.13 4.01 -5.56
CA PRO A 115 -21.68 5.22 -4.96
C PRO A 115 -22.48 5.01 -3.66
N HIS A 116 -23.21 3.89 -3.55
CA HIS A 116 -24.03 3.57 -2.38
C HIS A 116 -23.21 3.16 -1.14
N ASP A 117 -21.97 2.71 -1.31
CA ASP A 117 -21.08 2.31 -0.21
C ASP A 117 -20.21 3.46 0.32
N ARG A 118 -20.08 4.55 -0.44
CA ARG A 118 -19.18 5.67 -0.11
C ARG A 118 -19.54 6.36 1.20
N ASP A 119 -20.82 6.36 1.57
CA ASP A 119 -21.31 6.99 2.80
C ASP A 119 -20.82 6.31 4.08
N TYR A 120 -20.29 5.08 4.00
CA TYR A 120 -19.63 4.40 5.12
C TYR A 120 -18.14 4.75 5.27
N LEU A 121 -17.61 5.52 4.31
CA LEU A 121 -16.22 5.98 4.27
C LEU A 121 -16.15 7.51 4.40
N ARG A 122 -17.09 8.11 5.14
CA ARG A 122 -17.07 9.55 5.42
C ARG A 122 -15.96 9.90 6.40
N PHE A 123 -15.53 11.15 6.39
CA PHE A 123 -14.60 11.71 7.37
C PHE A 123 -14.77 13.23 7.44
N PHE A 124 -14.30 13.83 8.54
CA PHE A 124 -14.28 15.28 8.70
C PHE A 124 -13.03 15.86 8.04
N TYR A 125 -13.18 16.86 7.18
CA TYR A 125 -12.03 17.55 6.62
C TYR A 125 -11.21 18.22 7.75
N PRO A 126 -9.87 18.25 7.68
CA PRO A 126 -9.02 18.82 8.73
C PRO A 126 -9.05 20.37 8.78
N ARG A 127 -10.24 20.94 8.99
CA ARG A 127 -10.54 22.37 9.09
C ARG A 127 -11.58 22.60 10.20
N ASP A 128 -11.61 23.82 10.74
CA ASP A 128 -12.48 24.20 11.86
C ASP A 128 -13.97 24.27 11.47
N GLU A 129 -14.30 24.16 10.18
CA GLU A 129 -15.65 24.37 9.61
C GLU A 129 -16.51 23.09 9.55
N GLY A 130 -16.00 21.94 10.00
CA GLY A 130 -16.79 20.70 10.10
C GLY A 130 -17.23 20.09 8.76
N GLU A 131 -16.58 20.46 7.66
CA GLU A 131 -16.90 19.97 6.32
C GLU A 131 -16.76 18.43 6.24
N ILE A 132 -17.74 17.75 5.66
CA ILE A 132 -17.77 16.29 5.56
C ILE A 132 -17.41 15.87 4.14
N TYR A 133 -16.46 14.96 4.04
CA TYR A 133 -16.02 14.34 2.80
C TYR A 133 -16.26 12.84 2.86
N ARG A 134 -16.29 12.18 1.70
CA ARG A 134 -16.30 10.72 1.60
C ARG A 134 -15.30 10.22 0.56
N HIS A 135 -14.80 9.00 0.77
CA HIS A 135 -13.93 8.36 -0.21
C HIS A 135 -14.71 7.80 -1.40
N CYS A 136 -14.20 8.05 -2.60
CA CYS A 136 -14.67 7.47 -3.85
C CYS A 136 -13.84 6.26 -4.29
N ARG A 137 -12.73 5.99 -3.59
CA ARG A 137 -11.75 4.94 -3.88
C ARG A 137 -11.49 4.09 -2.64
N VAL A 138 -10.93 2.90 -2.83
CA VAL A 138 -10.64 1.97 -1.72
C VAL A 138 -9.68 2.62 -0.70
N VAL A 139 -10.02 2.52 0.58
CA VAL A 139 -9.29 3.15 1.69
C VAL A 139 -8.34 2.17 2.35
N PHE A 140 -7.09 2.55 2.52
CA PHE A 140 -6.13 1.74 3.28
C PHE A 140 -6.53 1.65 4.77
N GLY A 141 -6.44 0.45 5.37
CA GLY A 141 -6.80 0.20 6.77
C GLY A 141 -8.23 -0.33 6.99
N VAL A 142 -9.05 -0.38 5.94
CA VAL A 142 -10.33 -1.10 5.94
C VAL A 142 -10.09 -2.58 5.71
N THR A 143 -10.80 -3.45 6.43
CA THR A 143 -10.53 -4.90 6.44
C THR A 143 -10.72 -5.57 5.08
N SER A 144 -11.62 -5.07 4.24
CA SER A 144 -11.89 -5.63 2.92
C SER A 144 -10.93 -5.14 1.83
N SER A 145 -10.18 -4.07 2.09
CA SER A 145 -9.33 -3.43 1.08
C SER A 145 -8.27 -4.36 0.49
N PRO A 146 -7.56 -5.21 1.26
CA PRO A 146 -6.58 -6.12 0.67
C PRO A 146 -7.22 -7.12 -0.29
N PHE A 147 -8.37 -7.71 0.09
CA PHE A 147 -9.12 -8.59 -0.80
C PHE A 147 -9.56 -7.88 -2.08
N ILE A 148 -10.12 -6.67 -1.98
CA ILE A 148 -10.56 -5.90 -3.14
C ILE A 148 -9.40 -5.63 -4.09
N LEU A 149 -8.22 -5.28 -3.58
CA LEU A 149 -7.02 -5.09 -4.41
C LEU A 149 -6.61 -6.38 -5.12
N SER A 150 -6.44 -7.48 -4.37
CA SER A 150 -6.07 -8.77 -4.93
C SER A 150 -7.06 -9.25 -5.99
N ALA A 151 -8.36 -9.18 -5.71
CA ALA A 151 -9.41 -9.57 -6.65
C ALA A 151 -9.42 -8.68 -7.91
N SER A 152 -9.13 -7.39 -7.78
CA SER A 152 -9.03 -6.48 -8.93
C SER A 152 -7.83 -6.79 -9.81
N ILE A 153 -6.68 -7.12 -9.21
CA ILE A 153 -5.48 -7.54 -9.94
C ILE A 153 -5.74 -8.90 -10.63
N GLU A 154 -6.34 -9.85 -9.93
CA GLU A 154 -6.68 -11.16 -10.51
C GLU A 154 -7.65 -11.02 -11.68
N TYR A 155 -8.69 -10.20 -11.53
CA TYR A 155 -9.63 -9.88 -12.60
C TYR A 155 -8.89 -9.31 -13.82
N LEU A 156 -8.01 -8.33 -13.62
CA LEU A 156 -7.18 -7.78 -14.69
C LEU A 156 -6.36 -8.88 -15.39
N LEU A 157 -5.62 -9.70 -14.63
CA LEU A 157 -4.74 -10.73 -15.18
C LEU A 157 -5.53 -11.82 -15.93
N ASN A 158 -6.78 -12.08 -15.54
CA ASN A 158 -7.65 -13.03 -16.23
C ASN A 158 -8.23 -12.49 -17.55
N HIS A 159 -8.27 -11.16 -17.73
CA HIS A 159 -8.77 -10.50 -18.94
C HIS A 159 -7.66 -9.86 -19.79
N ALA A 160 -6.39 -10.04 -19.40
CA ALA A 160 -5.25 -9.52 -20.14
C ALA A 160 -5.02 -10.31 -21.45
N PRO A 161 -4.45 -9.68 -22.50
CA PRO A 161 -4.24 -10.33 -23.80
C PRO A 161 -3.39 -11.61 -23.70
N HIS A 162 -3.77 -12.64 -24.46
CA HIS A 162 -3.09 -13.95 -24.47
C HIS A 162 -1.63 -13.89 -24.93
N ASP A 163 -1.26 -12.88 -25.73
CA ASP A 163 0.11 -12.64 -26.21
C ASP A 163 1.14 -12.50 -25.07
N PHE A 164 0.68 -12.20 -23.84
CA PHE A 164 1.52 -12.06 -22.66
C PHE A 164 1.36 -13.21 -21.65
N SER A 165 0.84 -14.37 -22.07
CA SER A 165 0.49 -15.49 -21.18
C SER A 165 1.58 -15.88 -20.18
N GLY A 166 2.85 -15.95 -20.59
CA GLY A 166 3.97 -16.26 -19.70
C GLY A 166 4.21 -15.18 -18.62
N VAL A 167 4.12 -13.90 -19.00
CA VAL A 167 4.28 -12.77 -18.06
C VAL A 167 3.09 -12.68 -17.11
N ILE A 168 1.87 -12.89 -17.63
CA ILE A 168 0.64 -12.92 -16.83
C ILE A 168 0.70 -14.04 -15.78
N GLN A 169 1.12 -15.25 -16.17
CA GLN A 169 1.27 -16.36 -15.23
C GLN A 169 2.28 -16.04 -14.12
N LYS A 170 3.41 -15.42 -14.48
CA LYS A 170 4.41 -15.00 -13.51
C LYS A 170 3.89 -13.89 -12.58
N LEU A 171 3.21 -12.87 -13.12
CA LEU A 171 2.58 -11.79 -12.36
C LEU A 171 1.58 -12.29 -11.33
N ARG A 172 0.75 -13.30 -11.65
CA ARG A 172 -0.20 -13.90 -10.70
C ARG A 172 0.48 -14.36 -9.41
N GLN A 173 1.73 -14.80 -9.49
CA GLN A 173 2.49 -15.34 -8.36
C GLN A 173 3.49 -14.33 -7.76
N SER A 174 3.45 -13.08 -8.23
CA SER A 174 4.46 -12.07 -7.90
C SER A 174 3.95 -11.00 -6.92
N PHE A 175 2.66 -10.97 -6.57
CA PHE A 175 2.11 -9.91 -5.73
C PHE A 175 2.01 -10.29 -4.25
N TYR A 176 2.60 -9.44 -3.40
CA TYR A 176 2.25 -9.34 -1.98
C TYR A 176 1.58 -7.99 -1.74
N VAL A 177 0.24 -8.01 -1.70
CA VAL A 177 -0.60 -6.79 -1.64
C VAL A 177 -0.26 -5.86 -2.82
N ASP A 178 0.44 -4.75 -2.57
CA ASP A 178 0.83 -3.72 -3.55
C ASP A 178 2.28 -3.86 -4.04
N ASN A 179 3.04 -4.84 -3.54
CA ASN A 179 4.42 -5.10 -3.96
C ASN A 179 4.49 -6.24 -4.97
N CYS A 180 5.18 -6.03 -6.08
CA CYS A 180 5.50 -7.04 -7.09
C CYS A 180 6.92 -7.55 -6.86
N LEU A 181 7.11 -8.86 -6.68
CA LEU A 181 8.39 -9.52 -6.49
C LEU A 181 8.48 -10.76 -7.37
N THR A 182 9.57 -10.91 -8.10
CA THR A 182 9.83 -12.13 -8.87
C THR A 182 11.33 -12.33 -9.13
N GLY A 183 11.72 -13.51 -9.61
CA GLY A 183 13.08 -13.77 -10.08
C GLY A 183 13.13 -14.12 -11.57
N VAL A 184 14.21 -13.82 -12.26
CA VAL A 184 14.45 -14.13 -13.70
C VAL A 184 15.88 -14.65 -13.93
N LYS A 185 16.08 -15.39 -15.02
CA LYS A 185 17.33 -16.12 -15.27
C LYS A 185 18.48 -15.22 -15.73
N ASP A 186 18.15 -14.19 -16.49
CA ASP A 186 19.13 -13.30 -17.12
C ASP A 186 18.55 -11.90 -17.39
N VAL A 187 19.44 -10.99 -17.82
CA VAL A 187 19.14 -9.57 -18.05
C VAL A 187 18.17 -9.37 -19.23
N SER A 188 18.08 -10.32 -20.16
CA SER A 188 17.12 -10.26 -21.26
C SER A 188 15.71 -10.55 -20.76
N GLU A 189 15.54 -11.59 -19.94
CA GLU A 189 14.28 -11.90 -19.26
C GLU A 189 13.87 -10.76 -18.30
N GLU A 190 14.81 -10.14 -17.60
CA GLU A 190 14.56 -8.97 -16.74
C GLU A 190 13.91 -7.82 -17.51
N LYS A 191 14.53 -7.38 -18.61
CA LYS A 191 14.02 -6.27 -19.41
C LYS A 191 12.65 -6.61 -19.99
N TYR A 192 12.50 -7.82 -20.53
CA TYR A 192 11.25 -8.27 -21.11
C TYR A 192 10.13 -8.32 -20.07
N PHE A 193 10.39 -8.89 -18.89
CA PHE A 193 9.39 -8.98 -17.82
C PHE A 193 8.95 -7.59 -17.35
N ILE A 194 9.88 -6.68 -17.10
CA ILE A 194 9.55 -5.32 -16.63
C ILE A 194 8.66 -4.60 -17.65
N GLU A 195 9.05 -4.58 -18.93
CA GLU A 195 8.31 -3.92 -19.99
C GLU A 195 6.88 -4.48 -20.12
N MET A 196 6.76 -5.81 -20.17
CA MET A 196 5.46 -6.45 -20.37
C MET A 196 4.59 -6.34 -19.12
N ALA A 197 5.18 -6.44 -17.92
CA ALA A 197 4.45 -6.26 -16.67
C ALA A 197 3.87 -4.85 -16.57
N GLN A 198 4.66 -3.81 -16.90
CA GLN A 198 4.16 -2.44 -16.94
C GLN A 198 3.06 -2.27 -17.99
N LYS A 199 3.22 -2.87 -19.17
CA LYS A 199 2.20 -2.82 -20.22
C LYS A 199 0.89 -3.46 -19.79
N VAL A 200 0.93 -4.64 -19.17
CA VAL A 200 -0.28 -5.34 -18.69
C VAL A 200 -0.95 -4.54 -17.57
N MET A 201 -0.19 -4.18 -16.54
CA MET A 201 -0.75 -3.55 -15.34
C MET A 201 -1.27 -2.12 -15.60
N SER A 202 -0.67 -1.38 -16.52
CA SER A 202 -1.12 -0.03 -16.90
C SER A 202 -2.51 0.01 -17.54
N THR A 203 -3.00 -1.10 -18.11
CA THR A 203 -4.35 -1.17 -18.69
C THR A 203 -5.47 -0.96 -17.67
N ALA A 204 -5.20 -1.20 -16.37
CA ALA A 204 -6.11 -0.90 -15.27
C ALA A 204 -5.55 0.20 -14.34
N CYS A 205 -4.67 1.07 -14.84
CA CYS A 205 -4.03 2.14 -14.08
C CYS A 205 -3.14 1.67 -12.91
N PHE A 206 -2.80 0.38 -12.83
CA PHE A 206 -1.83 -0.12 -11.86
C PHE A 206 -0.40 0.13 -12.37
N ASN A 207 0.09 1.34 -12.15
CA ASN A 207 1.44 1.72 -12.56
C ASN A 207 2.50 1.05 -11.67
N LEU A 208 3.26 0.10 -12.25
CA LEU A 208 4.41 -0.53 -11.60
C LEU A 208 5.64 0.37 -11.73
N ARG A 209 6.24 0.73 -10.60
CA ARG A 209 7.37 1.68 -10.54
C ARG A 209 8.41 1.26 -9.50
N GLY A 210 9.49 2.03 -9.44
CA GLY A 210 10.54 1.86 -8.44
C GLY A 210 11.22 0.51 -8.54
N TRP A 211 11.45 0.02 -9.76
CA TRP A 211 12.07 -1.30 -9.97
C TRP A 211 13.47 -1.33 -9.33
N GLU A 212 13.69 -2.33 -8.49
CA GLU A 212 14.96 -2.64 -7.88
C GLU A 212 15.38 -4.05 -8.26
N SER A 213 16.66 -4.25 -8.50
CA SER A 213 17.23 -5.53 -8.94
C SER A 213 18.64 -5.71 -8.39
N ASN A 214 19.16 -6.92 -8.34
CA ASN A 214 20.60 -7.15 -8.08
C ASN A 214 21.45 -7.06 -9.36
N PHE A 215 20.83 -6.73 -10.50
CA PHE A 215 21.52 -6.44 -11.76
C PHE A 215 21.06 -5.08 -12.33
N PRO A 216 21.96 -4.30 -12.95
CA PRO A 216 21.61 -3.02 -13.55
C PRO A 216 20.93 -3.19 -14.91
N CYS A 217 19.82 -2.48 -15.12
CA CYS A 217 19.19 -2.34 -16.42
C CYS A 217 18.53 -0.96 -16.57
N LYS A 218 18.13 -0.56 -17.79
CA LYS A 218 17.58 0.78 -18.09
C LYS A 218 16.29 1.12 -17.32
N TYR A 219 15.58 0.13 -16.78
CA TYR A 219 14.33 0.30 -16.04
C TYR A 219 14.50 0.27 -14.53
N VAL A 220 15.65 -0.20 -14.05
CA VAL A 220 15.93 -0.40 -12.63
C VAL A 220 16.44 0.90 -12.05
N SER A 221 15.73 1.44 -11.07
CA SER A 221 16.12 2.64 -10.33
C SER A 221 17.23 2.40 -9.32
N LYS A 222 17.42 1.15 -8.88
CA LYS A 222 18.44 0.79 -7.89
C LYS A 222 18.94 -0.63 -8.10
N SER A 223 20.25 -0.77 -8.28
CA SER A 223 20.90 -2.06 -8.57
C SER A 223 22.06 -2.44 -7.65
N SER A 224 22.30 -1.66 -6.58
CA SER A 224 23.43 -1.84 -5.67
C SER A 224 23.07 -1.28 -4.29
N GLY A 225 23.80 -1.72 -3.26
CA GLY A 225 23.60 -1.33 -1.87
C GLY A 225 22.41 -2.03 -1.21
N VAL A 226 21.98 -1.48 -0.07
CA VAL A 226 20.92 -2.06 0.77
C VAL A 226 19.58 -1.39 0.49
N THR A 227 18.54 -2.20 0.31
CA THR A 227 17.15 -1.74 0.12
C THR A 227 16.17 -2.50 1.00
N GLY A 228 14.95 -1.98 1.14
CA GLY A 228 13.87 -2.64 1.88
C GLY A 228 13.03 -3.52 0.97
N VAL A 229 12.70 -4.74 1.41
CA VAL A 229 11.82 -5.65 0.67
C VAL A 229 10.89 -6.37 1.64
N LEU A 230 9.58 -6.16 1.54
CA LEU A 230 8.56 -6.79 2.41
C LEU A 230 8.87 -6.74 3.93
N GLY A 231 9.46 -5.63 4.40
CA GLY A 231 9.84 -5.45 5.81
C GLY A 231 11.22 -6.01 6.19
N MET A 232 11.94 -6.60 5.25
CA MET A 232 13.33 -7.05 5.39
C MET A 232 14.30 -6.09 4.70
N LEU A 233 15.59 -6.23 5.01
CA LEU A 233 16.68 -5.58 4.28
C LEU A 233 17.25 -6.54 3.25
N ARG A 234 17.37 -6.10 2.00
CA ARG A 234 18.04 -6.80 0.91
C ARG A 234 19.34 -6.09 0.57
N ASP A 235 20.44 -6.82 0.61
CA ASP A 235 21.72 -6.39 0.07
C ASP A 235 21.77 -6.79 -1.41
N LEU A 236 21.76 -5.83 -2.32
CA LEU A 236 21.70 -6.07 -3.77
C LEU A 236 23.04 -6.55 -4.34
N ASP A 237 24.16 -6.21 -3.69
CA ASP A 237 25.50 -6.60 -4.16
C ASP A 237 25.83 -8.05 -3.78
N LYS A 238 25.39 -8.47 -2.58
CA LYS A 238 25.59 -9.85 -2.07
C LYS A 238 24.38 -10.74 -2.29
N ASP A 239 23.26 -10.15 -2.69
CA ASP A 239 21.97 -10.81 -2.87
C ASP A 239 21.51 -11.59 -1.62
N THR A 240 21.59 -10.92 -0.47
CA THR A 240 21.21 -11.49 0.85
C THR A 240 20.02 -10.77 1.46
N LEU A 241 19.17 -11.51 2.17
CA LEU A 241 18.04 -10.97 2.94
C LEU A 241 18.38 -10.99 4.44
N LYS A 242 18.05 -9.91 5.15
CA LYS A 242 18.29 -9.75 6.58
C LYS A 242 17.06 -9.15 7.26
N CYS A 243 16.72 -9.65 8.44
CA CYS A 243 15.70 -9.02 9.25
C CYS A 243 16.24 -7.71 9.85
N ASN A 244 15.46 -6.64 9.77
CA ASN A 244 15.80 -5.38 10.42
C ASN A 244 15.44 -5.44 11.91
N ILE A 245 16.26 -6.11 12.72
CA ILE A 245 15.98 -6.30 14.15
C ILE A 245 17.05 -5.61 14.97
N ASN A 246 16.64 -4.66 15.81
CA ASN A 246 17.53 -4.08 16.81
C ASN A 246 17.60 -4.97 18.06
N LEU A 247 18.41 -6.03 17.99
CA LEU A 247 18.59 -6.95 19.12
C LEU A 247 19.17 -6.28 20.38
N LYS A 248 19.88 -5.15 20.24
CA LYS A 248 20.44 -4.42 21.39
C LYS A 248 19.37 -3.80 22.30
N ALA A 249 18.15 -3.61 21.77
CA ALA A 249 17.03 -3.10 22.56
C ALA A 249 16.27 -4.21 23.33
N LEU A 250 16.62 -5.49 23.12
CA LEU A 250 16.19 -6.61 23.97
C LEU A 250 17.17 -6.74 25.14
N THR A 251 17.01 -5.91 26.17
CA THR A 251 17.69 -6.10 27.45
C THR A 251 16.90 -7.08 28.33
N CYS A 252 17.60 -7.87 29.14
CA CYS A 252 16.99 -8.84 30.06
C CYS A 252 16.06 -8.20 31.12
N GLU A 253 16.11 -6.89 31.26
CA GLU A 253 15.37 -6.11 32.27
C GLU A 253 13.95 -5.70 31.81
N ASN A 254 13.64 -5.80 30.51
CA ASN A 254 12.35 -5.42 29.97
C ASN A 254 11.38 -6.60 29.92
N ARG A 255 10.16 -6.43 30.47
CA ARG A 255 9.07 -7.39 30.26
C ARG A 255 8.77 -7.47 28.77
N VAL A 256 9.12 -8.59 28.16
CA VAL A 256 8.87 -8.83 26.73
C VAL A 256 7.36 -8.91 26.49
N THR A 257 6.86 -8.00 25.67
CA THR A 257 5.45 -7.98 25.24
C THR A 257 5.38 -8.07 23.72
N LYS A 258 4.23 -8.52 23.18
CA LYS A 258 3.96 -8.47 21.73
C LYS A 258 4.22 -7.07 21.15
N ARG A 259 3.85 -6.02 21.89
CA ARG A 259 4.06 -4.62 21.48
C ARG A 259 5.55 -4.25 21.42
N LEU A 260 6.35 -4.70 22.39
CA LEU A 260 7.79 -4.51 22.39
C LEU A 260 8.41 -5.21 21.18
N ILE A 261 8.11 -6.50 20.97
CA ILE A 261 8.65 -7.24 19.82
C ILE A 261 8.26 -6.57 18.50
N LEU A 262 6.99 -6.20 18.31
CA LEU A 262 6.56 -5.50 17.09
C LEU A 262 7.29 -4.17 16.87
N SER A 263 7.62 -3.44 17.94
CA SER A 263 8.39 -2.19 17.82
C SER A 263 9.86 -2.39 17.44
N LEU A 264 10.40 -3.60 17.61
CA LEU A 264 11.81 -3.93 17.31
C LEU A 264 12.02 -4.43 15.88
N VAL A 265 10.92 -4.76 15.18
CA VAL A 265 10.91 -5.34 13.83
C VAL A 265 10.35 -4.34 12.79
N GLN A 266 9.90 -3.14 13.22
CA GLN A 266 9.33 -2.09 12.36
C GLN A 266 10.28 -0.93 12.07
#